data_AF-A0A1C6N2P1-F1
#
_entry.id   AF-A0A1C6N2P1-F1
#
_cell.length_a   1.000
_cell.length_b   1.000
_cell.length_c   1.000
_cell.angle_alpha   90.00
_cell.angle_beta   90.00
_cell.angle_gamma   90.00
#
_symmetry.space_group_name_H-M   'P 1'
#
loop_
_entity.id
_entity.type
_entity.pdbx_description
1 polymer ?
#
loop_
_entity_poly.entity_id
_entity_poly.type
_entity_poly.pdbx_seq_one_letter_code
_entity_poly.pdbx_strand_id
1 'polypeptide(L)'
;MVTHRQRSQSDAQERCVRNRRCSRLPVMACALFAVIACVLTPVTPAAAQATGTGLGLGLQPLNVVPPPAPFNDRGPGQDKQPKPRPTREMQTIPWWWSSFTVDGQTYPYAMVGTDPALGPITTAIKARIVPLRFVFLSDGQVIDDPGMAAAAIASPVFTPVDVGLGPLQWHNFVQRISLAAAPGYQTMLLPDVLPTQTVHIPADQGLTIFDPVTQRRVGIVSWDWTRRLVRQLIQALQIAPDELPIFLAGNTITSLTSAADCLSPSGCNSYAGLHDGFVVSDSPTAAPPRFYTYVWSGWRDYGPALPSWLDFRGRALSHEIAEWAADPFLSNVVPPWPLSRRTVQCYPLLEDADPVENLNIGLTGPDGRVTVVTNAVTLSWFARQSPSQALFGLYDLTGQVTQPAAACP
;
A
#
# COMPACT_ATOMS: atom_id res chain seq x y z
N MET A 1 -22.63 67.50 2.99
CA MET A 1 -22.88 68.95 3.08
C MET A 1 -21.61 69.59 3.64
N VAL A 2 -20.98 70.50 2.88
CA VAL A 2 -19.87 71.44 3.25
C VAL A 2 -18.51 70.79 3.62
N THR A 3 -17.59 70.48 2.68
CA THR A 3 -16.52 71.28 2.01
C THR A 3 -15.30 71.73 2.86
N HIS A 4 -14.09 71.26 2.48
CA HIS A 4 -12.87 72.07 2.20
C HIS A 4 -11.77 71.20 1.51
N ARG A 5 -11.54 71.38 0.19
CA ARG A 5 -10.31 71.85 -0.54
C ARG A 5 -8.98 71.14 -0.20
N GLN A 6 -8.27 70.41 -1.07
CA GLN A 6 -7.67 70.56 -2.43
C GLN A 6 -6.18 71.05 -2.51
N ARG A 7 -5.43 70.39 -3.42
CA ARG A 7 -4.13 70.69 -4.11
C ARG A 7 -2.85 70.14 -3.46
N SER A 8 -1.81 69.68 -4.18
CA SER A 8 -1.52 69.43 -5.61
C SER A 8 -0.13 68.75 -5.77
N GLN A 9 0.11 68.04 -6.89
CA GLN A 9 1.31 67.97 -7.79
C GLN A 9 2.68 68.48 -7.27
N SER A 10 3.88 68.01 -7.65
CA SER A 10 4.45 67.21 -8.76
C SER A 10 5.98 67.11 -8.52
N ASP A 11 6.63 66.12 -9.15
CA ASP A 11 8.00 66.08 -9.72
C ASP A 11 9.22 66.73 -9.02
N ALA A 12 10.27 65.93 -8.83
CA ALA A 12 11.66 66.29 -9.19
C ALA A 12 12.55 65.04 -9.34
N GLN A 13 13.00 64.79 -10.57
CA GLN A 13 14.12 63.95 -10.98
C GLN A 13 15.48 64.63 -10.73
N GLU A 14 16.56 63.88 -10.99
CA GLU A 14 17.94 64.28 -11.40
C GLU A 14 19.03 64.01 -10.35
N ARG A 15 20.24 63.54 -10.66
CA ARG A 15 20.96 63.14 -11.89
C ARG A 15 22.29 62.50 -11.41
N CYS A 16 22.84 61.52 -12.12
CA CYS A 16 24.30 61.39 -12.21
C CYS A 16 24.70 60.80 -13.57
N VAL A 17 25.57 61.52 -14.29
CA VAL A 17 25.84 61.43 -15.73
C VAL A 17 27.22 60.84 -16.00
N ARG A 18 27.31 60.06 -17.09
CA ARG A 18 28.48 59.48 -17.78
C ARG A 18 29.56 60.47 -18.22
N ASN A 19 30.80 59.94 -18.36
CA ASN A 19 31.76 60.03 -19.50
C ASN A 19 33.23 60.07 -18.97
N ARG A 20 34.27 59.43 -19.53
CA ARG A 20 34.80 59.42 -20.93
C ARG A 20 35.92 58.35 -21.08
N ARG A 21 36.21 57.96 -22.32
CA ARG A 21 37.23 56.99 -22.82
C ARG A 21 38.65 57.58 -22.97
N CYS A 22 39.69 56.70 -23.01
CA CYS A 22 40.91 56.67 -23.88
C CYS A 22 41.95 55.72 -23.24
N SER A 23 42.27 54.50 -23.74
CA SER A 23 43.03 54.05 -24.93
C SER A 23 44.52 53.73 -24.69
N ARG A 24 44.91 52.49 -25.07
CA ARG A 24 46.22 51.95 -25.56
C ARG A 24 46.98 50.92 -24.68
N LEU A 25 47.17 49.75 -25.32
CA LEU A 25 48.01 48.53 -25.06
C LEU A 25 49.54 48.80 -25.05
N PRO A 26 50.47 47.80 -24.96
CA PRO A 26 50.46 46.38 -24.46
C PRO A 26 51.68 46.03 -23.54
N VAL A 27 51.82 44.76 -23.11
CA VAL A 27 53.03 43.87 -23.23
C VAL A 27 53.07 42.78 -22.14
N MET A 28 53.12 41.53 -22.63
CA MET A 28 53.69 40.26 -22.12
C MET A 28 53.91 40.01 -20.61
N ALA A 29 53.39 38.86 -20.13
CA ALA A 29 54.25 37.73 -19.72
C ALA A 29 53.42 36.45 -19.53
N CYS A 30 53.88 35.37 -20.18
CA CYS A 30 53.41 34.00 -20.02
C CYS A 30 53.64 33.46 -18.59
N ALA A 31 52.66 32.73 -18.06
CA ALA A 31 52.93 31.59 -17.19
C ALA A 31 51.81 30.56 -17.36
N LEU A 32 52.18 29.45 -17.99
CA LEU A 32 51.41 28.21 -18.11
C LEU A 32 51.13 27.64 -16.71
N PHE A 33 49.88 27.35 -16.39
CA PHE A 33 49.54 26.29 -15.44
C PHE A 33 48.48 25.39 -16.07
N ALA A 34 48.95 24.31 -16.68
CA ALA A 34 48.14 23.16 -17.01
C ALA A 34 48.14 22.22 -15.79
N VAL A 35 47.00 22.10 -15.12
CA VAL A 35 46.71 20.95 -14.25
C VAL A 35 45.38 20.39 -14.72
N ILE A 36 45.45 19.51 -15.71
CA ILE A 36 44.36 18.59 -16.04
C ILE A 36 44.54 17.41 -15.08
N ALA A 37 43.79 17.42 -13.98
CA ALA A 37 43.52 16.22 -13.20
C ALA A 37 42.09 15.77 -13.53
N CYS A 38 41.95 15.13 -14.68
CA CYS A 38 40.74 14.41 -15.04
C CYS A 38 40.79 13.04 -14.37
N VAL A 39 40.46 12.98 -13.09
CA VAL A 39 40.17 11.70 -12.43
C VAL A 39 38.68 11.43 -12.65
N LEU A 40 38.39 10.77 -13.77
CA LEU A 40 37.12 10.08 -13.97
C LEU A 40 37.12 8.85 -13.06
N THR A 41 36.56 8.98 -11.86
CA THR A 41 36.05 7.79 -11.17
C THR A 41 34.71 7.43 -11.82
N PRO A 42 34.55 6.23 -12.39
CA PRO A 42 33.22 5.73 -12.65
C PRO A 42 32.56 5.52 -11.27
N VAL A 43 31.46 6.24 -11.02
CA VAL A 43 30.51 5.82 -10.00
C VAL A 43 29.91 4.53 -10.53
N THR A 44 30.46 3.40 -10.07
CA THR A 44 29.79 2.12 -10.21
C THR A 44 28.44 2.24 -9.48
N PRO A 45 27.33 1.76 -10.07
CA PRO A 45 26.12 1.60 -9.28
C PRO A 45 26.49 0.62 -8.17
N ALA A 46 26.38 1.06 -6.91
CA ALA A 46 26.39 0.15 -5.80
C ALA A 46 25.20 -0.79 -6.02
N ALA A 47 25.46 -1.98 -6.57
CA ALA A 47 24.51 -3.07 -6.53
C ALA A 47 24.14 -3.23 -5.06
N ALA A 48 22.85 -3.11 -4.76
CA ALA A 48 22.33 -3.53 -3.46
C ALA A 48 22.85 -4.95 -3.24
N GLN A 49 23.75 -5.13 -2.27
CA GLN A 49 24.34 -6.43 -2.00
C GLN A 49 23.22 -7.31 -1.43
N ALA A 50 22.73 -8.19 -2.29
CA ALA A 50 21.82 -9.27 -1.94
C ALA A 50 22.55 -10.25 -1.02
N THR A 51 22.35 -10.12 0.29
CA THR A 51 22.70 -11.19 1.22
C THR A 51 21.56 -12.20 1.20
N GLY A 52 21.68 -13.19 0.31
CA GLY A 52 20.79 -14.34 0.29
C GLY A 52 20.95 -15.14 1.58
N THR A 53 19.83 -15.46 2.23
CA THR A 53 19.80 -16.47 3.29
C THR A 53 18.52 -17.29 3.16
N GLY A 54 18.70 -18.56 2.79
CA GLY A 54 17.78 -19.65 3.11
C GLY A 54 16.76 -19.98 2.01
N LEU A 55 16.73 -21.25 1.61
CA LEU A 55 15.65 -21.95 0.89
C LEU A 55 15.62 -21.89 -0.65
N GLY A 56 16.36 -21.01 -1.32
CA GLY A 56 16.42 -21.01 -2.79
C GLY A 56 15.15 -20.53 -3.48
N LEU A 57 14.17 -20.05 -2.72
CA LEU A 57 13.10 -19.20 -3.24
C LEU A 57 13.77 -17.86 -3.58
N GLY A 58 13.64 -17.37 -4.80
CA GLY A 58 14.33 -16.16 -5.28
C GLY A 58 13.91 -14.85 -4.61
N LEU A 59 13.35 -14.91 -3.40
CA LEU A 59 12.86 -13.78 -2.64
C LEU A 59 14.00 -13.11 -1.88
N GLN A 60 14.18 -11.82 -2.15
CA GLN A 60 15.19 -11.01 -1.50
C GLN A 60 14.50 -9.98 -0.62
N PRO A 61 14.77 -10.00 0.71
CA PRO A 61 14.40 -8.88 1.55
C PRO A 61 14.97 -7.58 1.00
N LEU A 62 14.11 -6.58 0.88
CA LEU A 62 14.46 -5.27 0.37
C LEU A 62 14.57 -4.29 1.54
N ASN A 63 15.79 -3.93 1.89
CA ASN A 63 16.09 -2.92 2.91
C ASN A 63 16.05 -1.51 2.30
N VAL A 64 14.93 -1.13 1.68
CA VAL A 64 14.69 0.23 1.20
C VAL A 64 13.50 0.81 1.95
N VAL A 65 13.73 1.94 2.61
CA VAL A 65 12.70 2.68 3.31
C VAL A 65 12.29 3.85 2.41
N PRO A 66 11.03 3.93 1.96
CA PRO A 66 10.57 5.11 1.21
C PRO A 66 10.67 6.37 2.09
N PRO A 67 10.76 7.56 1.49
CA PRO A 67 10.74 8.79 2.26
C PRO A 67 9.47 8.87 3.12
N PRO A 68 9.55 9.48 4.32
CA PRO A 68 8.38 9.68 5.15
C PRO A 68 7.36 10.56 4.42
N ALA A 69 6.10 10.38 4.79
CA ALA A 69 5.01 11.19 4.26
C ALA A 69 5.20 12.71 4.52
N PRO A 70 4.68 13.59 3.63
CA PRO A 70 4.77 15.05 3.78
C PRO A 70 3.78 15.63 4.81
N PHE A 71 3.20 14.79 5.66
CA PHE A 71 2.21 15.15 6.67
C PHE A 71 2.55 14.42 7.97
N ASN A 72 1.94 14.84 9.07
CA ASN A 72 2.18 14.23 10.38
C ASN A 72 1.44 12.89 10.46
N ASP A 73 2.11 11.84 10.01
CA ASP A 73 1.64 10.47 10.03
C ASP A 73 2.06 9.77 11.32
N ARG A 74 1.08 9.21 12.03
CA ARG A 74 1.31 8.34 13.19
C ARG A 74 1.42 6.87 12.80
N GLY A 75 1.18 6.55 11.52
CA GLY A 75 1.09 5.19 11.01
C GLY A 75 -0.33 4.61 11.10
N PRO A 76 -0.47 3.30 10.86
CA PRO A 76 -1.76 2.61 10.98
C PRO A 76 -2.31 2.72 12.41
N GLY A 77 -3.57 3.12 12.56
CA GLY A 77 -4.24 3.15 13.87
C GLY A 77 -4.87 1.80 14.23
N GLN A 78 -5.16 1.58 15.51
CA GLN A 78 -5.87 0.39 16.01
C GLN A 78 -7.39 0.49 15.88
N ASP A 79 -7.90 0.69 14.66
CA ASP A 79 -9.35 0.85 14.47
C ASP A 79 -10.08 -0.43 14.04
N LYS A 80 -9.36 -1.49 13.61
CA LYS A 80 -10.04 -2.73 13.23
C LYS A 80 -10.34 -3.54 14.50
N GLN A 81 -11.57 -3.38 14.97
CA GLN A 81 -12.17 -4.30 15.93
C GLN A 81 -12.65 -5.56 15.20
N PRO A 82 -12.55 -6.75 15.82
CA PRO A 82 -13.07 -7.97 15.23
C PRO A 82 -14.54 -7.82 14.88
N LYS A 83 -14.88 -8.16 13.63
CA LYS A 83 -16.25 -8.18 13.16
C LYS A 83 -16.95 -9.48 13.53
N PRO A 84 -18.31 -9.48 13.50
CA PRO A 84 -19.07 -10.72 13.60
C PRO A 84 -18.61 -11.71 12.53
N ARG A 85 -18.46 -12.98 12.92
CA ARG A 85 -18.07 -14.05 11.99
C ARG A 85 -19.12 -14.25 10.90
N PRO A 86 -18.71 -14.62 9.68
CA PRO A 86 -19.65 -15.00 8.64
C PRO A 86 -20.42 -16.27 9.04
N THR A 87 -21.66 -16.37 8.60
CA THR A 87 -22.48 -17.61 8.68
C THR A 87 -22.33 -18.40 7.39
N ARG A 88 -22.44 -19.73 7.43
CA ARG A 88 -22.36 -20.58 6.21
C ARG A 88 -23.39 -20.23 5.14
N GLU A 89 -24.52 -19.68 5.54
CA GLU A 89 -25.60 -19.29 4.63
C GLU A 89 -25.30 -17.99 3.87
N MET A 90 -24.29 -17.22 4.31
CA MET A 90 -23.96 -15.90 3.76
C MET A 90 -23.52 -16.00 2.29
N GLN A 91 -24.07 -15.12 1.45
CA GLN A 91 -23.60 -14.96 0.07
C GLN A 91 -22.37 -14.05 0.06
N THR A 92 -21.23 -14.59 -0.35
CA THR A 92 -19.93 -13.91 -0.36
C THR A 92 -18.96 -14.69 -1.25
N ILE A 93 -17.74 -14.17 -1.43
CA ILE A 93 -16.61 -14.86 -2.08
C ILE A 93 -16.42 -16.30 -1.58
N PRO A 94 -15.86 -17.23 -2.39
CA PRO A 94 -15.49 -18.55 -1.93
C PRO A 94 -14.55 -18.51 -0.72
N TRP A 95 -14.88 -19.27 0.32
CA TRP A 95 -14.11 -19.33 1.55
C TRP A 95 -14.22 -20.70 2.22
N TRP A 96 -13.29 -20.96 3.13
CA TRP A 96 -13.27 -22.13 3.99
C TRP A 96 -12.92 -21.72 5.42
N TRP A 97 -13.14 -22.61 6.38
CA TRP A 97 -12.84 -22.35 7.78
C TRP A 97 -12.15 -23.53 8.43
N SER A 98 -11.34 -23.24 9.43
CA SER A 98 -10.69 -24.23 10.29
C SER A 98 -10.36 -23.58 11.63
N SER A 99 -9.47 -24.18 12.41
CA SER A 99 -9.02 -23.64 13.68
C SER A 99 -7.63 -24.15 14.06
N PHE A 100 -6.96 -23.41 14.94
CA PHE A 100 -5.78 -23.89 15.66
C PHE A 100 -5.97 -23.67 17.17
N THR A 101 -5.11 -24.25 17.99
CA THR A 101 -5.19 -24.12 19.46
C THR A 101 -3.88 -23.63 20.03
N VAL A 102 -3.95 -22.65 20.94
CA VAL A 102 -2.80 -22.11 21.69
C VAL A 102 -3.20 -22.06 23.16
N ASP A 103 -2.37 -22.64 24.04
CA ASP A 103 -2.58 -22.66 25.49
C ASP A 103 -3.99 -23.18 25.90
N GLY A 104 -4.51 -24.17 25.16
CA GLY A 104 -5.84 -24.75 25.38
C GLY A 104 -7.02 -23.93 24.84
N GLN A 105 -6.78 -22.73 24.31
CA GLN A 105 -7.80 -21.91 23.65
C GLN A 105 -7.82 -22.20 22.15
N THR A 106 -9.00 -22.52 21.60
CA THR A 106 -9.20 -22.70 20.16
C THR A 106 -9.51 -21.37 19.48
N TYR A 107 -8.79 -21.08 18.40
CA TYR A 107 -8.93 -19.91 17.54
C TYR A 107 -9.37 -20.36 16.16
N PRO A 108 -10.66 -20.24 15.82
CA PRO A 108 -11.14 -20.53 14.48
C PRO A 108 -10.85 -19.35 13.55
N TYR A 109 -10.63 -19.68 12.29
CA TYR A 109 -10.34 -18.72 11.24
C TYR A 109 -11.07 -19.12 9.96
N ALA A 110 -11.32 -18.13 9.10
CA ALA A 110 -11.87 -18.27 7.77
C ALA A 110 -10.93 -17.64 6.74
N MET A 111 -10.64 -18.32 5.64
CA MET A 111 -9.75 -17.82 4.59
C MET A 111 -10.43 -17.92 3.24
N VAL A 112 -9.96 -17.08 2.30
CA VAL A 112 -10.41 -17.13 0.91
C VAL A 112 -9.98 -18.46 0.28
N GLY A 113 -10.86 -19.06 -0.53
CA GLY A 113 -10.56 -20.24 -1.32
C GLY A 113 -11.36 -21.49 -0.97
N THR A 114 -10.82 -22.63 -1.38
CA THR A 114 -11.28 -23.97 -1.00
C THR A 114 -10.44 -24.46 0.18
N ASP A 115 -10.97 -25.37 1.00
CA ASP A 115 -10.17 -26.00 2.06
C ASP A 115 -8.94 -26.73 1.47
N PRO A 116 -7.70 -26.35 1.84
CA PRO A 116 -6.49 -26.98 1.31
C PRO A 116 -6.38 -28.47 1.64
N ALA A 117 -7.11 -28.97 2.65
CA ALA A 117 -7.17 -30.40 2.97
C ALA A 117 -7.91 -31.24 1.93
N LEU A 118 -8.71 -30.61 1.06
CA LEU A 118 -9.44 -31.28 -0.04
C LEU A 118 -8.56 -31.50 -1.27
N GLY A 119 -7.30 -31.08 -1.23
CA GLY A 119 -6.32 -31.28 -2.29
C GLY A 119 -6.05 -30.04 -3.13
N PRO A 120 -5.37 -30.20 -4.28
CA PRO A 120 -4.86 -29.09 -5.08
C PRO A 120 -5.94 -28.45 -5.96
N ILE A 121 -6.87 -27.74 -5.33
CA ILE A 121 -8.00 -27.09 -6.00
C ILE A 121 -7.65 -25.63 -6.31
N THR A 122 -7.96 -25.21 -7.53
CA THR A 122 -7.94 -23.79 -7.91
C THR A 122 -9.31 -23.18 -7.70
N THR A 123 -9.37 -22.15 -6.85
CA THR A 123 -10.55 -21.31 -6.64
C THR A 123 -10.35 -20.00 -7.39
N ALA A 124 -11.21 -19.69 -8.33
CA ALA A 124 -11.12 -18.45 -9.11
C ALA A 124 -12.11 -17.40 -8.61
N ILE A 125 -11.65 -16.17 -8.42
CA ILE A 125 -12.45 -15.04 -7.93
C ILE A 125 -12.25 -13.88 -8.90
N LYS A 126 -13.34 -13.27 -9.35
CA LYS A 126 -13.24 -12.08 -10.20
C LYS A 126 -12.80 -10.89 -9.35
N ALA A 127 -11.71 -10.25 -9.75
CA ALA A 127 -11.23 -9.02 -9.15
C ALA A 127 -11.71 -7.83 -10.00
N ARG A 128 -12.69 -7.07 -9.51
CA ARG A 128 -13.23 -5.88 -10.17
C ARG A 128 -12.32 -4.69 -9.85
N ILE A 129 -11.38 -4.38 -10.74
CA ILE A 129 -10.44 -3.28 -10.54
C ILE A 129 -11.14 -1.97 -10.93
N VAL A 130 -11.30 -1.06 -9.96
CA VAL A 130 -11.99 0.22 -10.12
C VAL A 130 -10.97 1.35 -9.97
N PRO A 131 -10.48 1.94 -11.07
CA PRO A 131 -9.58 3.08 -11.01
C PRO A 131 -10.36 4.32 -10.58
N LEU A 132 -9.81 5.07 -9.62
CA LEU A 132 -10.41 6.30 -9.10
C LEU A 132 -9.63 7.52 -9.54
N ARG A 133 -10.35 8.47 -10.14
CA ARG A 133 -9.87 9.82 -10.44
C ARG A 133 -10.50 10.78 -9.44
N PHE A 134 -9.68 11.48 -8.67
CA PHE A 134 -10.16 12.36 -7.61
C PHE A 134 -10.05 13.83 -8.01
N VAL A 135 -11.14 14.57 -7.80
CA VAL A 135 -11.21 16.03 -7.97
C VAL A 135 -11.46 16.64 -6.59
N PHE A 136 -10.45 17.26 -6.00
CA PHE A 136 -10.52 17.85 -4.66
C PHE A 136 -11.18 19.23 -4.73
N LEU A 137 -12.39 19.35 -4.16
CA LEU A 137 -13.13 20.61 -4.18
C LEU A 137 -12.54 21.67 -3.24
N SER A 138 -11.65 21.28 -2.33
CA SER A 138 -10.93 22.18 -1.42
C SER A 138 -9.99 23.15 -2.15
N ASP A 139 -9.34 22.69 -3.22
CA ASP A 139 -8.27 23.41 -3.91
C ASP A 139 -8.30 23.27 -5.45
N GLY A 140 -9.33 22.59 -5.98
CA GLY A 140 -9.51 22.33 -7.40
C GLY A 140 -8.51 21.34 -7.99
N GLN A 141 -7.65 20.71 -7.18
CA GLN A 141 -6.63 19.80 -7.67
C GLN A 141 -7.25 18.48 -8.14
N VAL A 142 -6.66 17.90 -9.17
CA VAL A 142 -7.03 16.59 -9.69
C VAL A 142 -5.88 15.64 -9.45
N ILE A 143 -6.18 14.50 -8.82
CA ILE A 143 -5.25 13.38 -8.73
C ILE A 143 -5.79 12.26 -9.60
N ASP A 144 -5.01 11.93 -10.62
CA ASP A 144 -5.34 10.95 -11.64
C ASP A 144 -4.07 10.20 -12.05
N ASP A 145 -4.19 8.89 -12.21
CA ASP A 145 -3.15 8.04 -12.78
C ASP A 145 -3.82 7.07 -13.75
N PRO A 146 -3.98 7.44 -15.03
CA PRO A 146 -4.64 6.60 -16.01
C PRO A 146 -3.89 5.30 -16.30
N GLY A 147 -2.61 5.19 -15.90
CA GLY A 147 -1.80 3.98 -16.05
C GLY A 147 -1.87 3.03 -14.86
N MET A 148 -2.46 3.44 -13.73
CA MET A 148 -2.39 2.67 -12.47
C MET A 148 -2.99 1.27 -12.60
N ALA A 149 -4.11 1.13 -13.30
CA ALA A 149 -4.81 -0.15 -13.42
C ALA A 149 -4.01 -1.15 -14.27
N ALA A 150 -3.43 -0.68 -15.37
CA ALA A 150 -2.56 -1.49 -16.22
C ALA A 150 -1.29 -1.91 -15.47
N ALA A 151 -0.68 -0.98 -14.72
CA ALA A 151 0.48 -1.28 -13.89
C ALA A 151 0.17 -2.27 -12.77
N ALA A 152 -1.01 -2.14 -12.13
CA ALA A 152 -1.47 -3.07 -11.12
C ALA A 152 -1.63 -4.48 -11.69
N ILE A 153 -2.31 -4.64 -12.83
CA ILE A 153 -2.48 -5.96 -13.48
C ILE A 153 -1.15 -6.57 -13.90
N ALA A 154 -0.22 -5.76 -14.40
CA ALA A 154 1.13 -6.22 -14.76
C ALA A 154 2.01 -6.58 -13.55
N SER A 155 1.60 -6.20 -12.33
CA SER A 155 2.36 -6.49 -11.11
C SER A 155 2.19 -7.95 -10.65
N PRO A 156 3.07 -8.45 -9.76
CA PRO A 156 2.98 -9.79 -9.17
C PRO A 156 1.67 -10.09 -8.42
N VAL A 157 0.88 -9.05 -8.09
CA VAL A 157 -0.45 -9.21 -7.50
C VAL A 157 -1.40 -9.98 -8.43
N PHE A 158 -1.38 -9.68 -9.73
CA PHE A 158 -2.27 -10.32 -10.70
C PHE A 158 -1.55 -11.12 -11.77
N THR A 159 -0.31 -10.75 -12.10
CA THR A 159 0.53 -11.49 -13.05
C THR A 159 1.37 -12.51 -12.28
N PRO A 160 1.19 -13.82 -12.52
CA PRO A 160 1.95 -14.84 -11.82
C PRO A 160 3.46 -14.69 -12.02
N VAL A 161 4.22 -14.85 -10.93
CA VAL A 161 5.68 -14.91 -10.94
C VAL A 161 6.13 -16.25 -10.38
N ASP A 162 7.21 -16.81 -10.93
CA ASP A 162 7.82 -18.02 -10.39
C ASP A 162 9.03 -17.64 -9.54
N VAL A 163 8.89 -17.87 -8.23
CA VAL A 163 9.93 -17.63 -7.23
C VAL A 163 10.41 -18.95 -6.61
N GLY A 164 10.12 -20.09 -7.24
CA GLY A 164 10.55 -21.43 -6.80
C GLY A 164 9.41 -22.38 -6.41
N LEU A 165 8.15 -21.95 -6.53
CA LEU A 165 6.95 -22.75 -6.24
C LEU A 165 6.03 -22.91 -7.47
N GLY A 166 6.54 -22.58 -8.65
CA GLY A 166 5.77 -22.41 -9.88
C GLY A 166 5.16 -21.01 -9.98
N PRO A 167 4.56 -20.67 -11.14
CA PRO A 167 3.98 -19.36 -11.37
C PRO A 167 2.76 -19.14 -10.47
N LEU A 168 2.84 -18.18 -9.55
CA LEU A 168 1.77 -17.83 -8.61
C LEU A 168 1.59 -16.31 -8.53
N GLN A 169 0.36 -15.86 -8.33
CA GLN A 169 0.09 -14.49 -7.87
C GLN A 169 0.61 -14.30 -6.44
N TRP A 170 0.84 -13.06 -6.01
CA TRP A 170 1.50 -12.78 -4.74
C TRP A 170 0.77 -13.36 -3.52
N HIS A 171 -0.54 -13.15 -3.37
CA HIS A 171 -1.32 -13.70 -2.26
C HIS A 171 -1.45 -15.23 -2.33
N ASN A 172 -1.42 -15.80 -3.53
CA ASN A 172 -1.32 -17.25 -3.69
C ASN A 172 -0.05 -17.77 -3.05
N PHE A 173 1.07 -17.12 -3.34
CA PHE A 173 2.36 -17.48 -2.76
C PHE A 173 2.33 -17.41 -1.22
N VAL A 174 1.75 -16.34 -0.65
CA VAL A 174 1.52 -16.19 0.80
C VAL A 174 0.72 -17.38 1.36
N GLN A 175 -0.48 -17.63 0.82
CA GLN A 175 -1.36 -18.69 1.30
C GLN A 175 -0.71 -20.07 1.16
N ARG A 176 0.00 -20.35 0.06
CA ARG A 176 0.66 -21.64 -0.15
C ARG A 176 1.71 -21.93 0.91
N ILE A 177 2.56 -20.95 1.21
CA ILE A 177 3.56 -21.10 2.27
C ILE A 177 2.86 -21.25 3.61
N SER A 178 1.97 -20.32 3.94
CA SER A 178 1.30 -20.23 5.24
C SER A 178 0.54 -21.50 5.61
N LEU A 179 -0.14 -22.12 4.63
CA LEU A 179 -1.00 -23.29 4.83
C LEU A 179 -0.33 -24.64 4.54
N ALA A 180 0.94 -24.65 4.13
CA ALA A 180 1.59 -25.85 3.62
C ALA A 180 0.80 -26.54 2.48
N ALA A 181 0.12 -25.75 1.64
CA ALA A 181 -0.84 -26.27 0.68
C ALA A 181 -0.15 -27.03 -0.47
N ALA A 182 -0.72 -28.17 -0.88
CA ALA A 182 -0.16 -29.05 -1.91
C ALA A 182 0.02 -28.33 -3.27
N PRO A 183 1.03 -28.71 -4.09
CA PRO A 183 1.19 -28.21 -5.46
C PRO A 183 -0.10 -28.30 -6.29
N GLY A 184 -0.52 -27.20 -6.92
CA GLY A 184 -1.81 -27.01 -7.61
C GLY A 184 -2.92 -26.28 -6.82
N TYR A 185 -2.86 -26.20 -5.48
CA TYR A 185 -3.72 -25.29 -4.69
C TYR A 185 -3.49 -23.82 -5.07
N GLN A 186 -4.57 -23.09 -5.40
CA GLN A 186 -4.54 -21.66 -5.75
C GLN A 186 -5.89 -20.97 -5.42
N THR A 187 -5.83 -19.73 -4.96
CA THR A 187 -6.87 -18.69 -4.98
C THR A 187 -6.56 -17.67 -6.09
N MET A 188 -7.00 -17.95 -7.32
CA MET A 188 -6.69 -17.11 -8.48
C MET A 188 -7.60 -15.87 -8.51
N LEU A 189 -7.01 -14.67 -8.58
CA LEU A 189 -7.73 -13.46 -8.93
C LEU A 189 -7.76 -13.28 -10.45
N LEU A 190 -8.96 -13.15 -11.01
CA LEU A 190 -9.19 -12.87 -12.43
C LEU A 190 -9.49 -11.37 -12.59
N PRO A 191 -8.51 -10.53 -12.98
CA PRO A 191 -8.73 -9.09 -13.05
C PRO A 191 -9.69 -8.72 -14.19
N ASP A 192 -10.67 -7.87 -13.87
CA ASP A 192 -11.50 -7.15 -14.84
C ASP A 192 -11.49 -5.66 -14.49
N VAL A 193 -11.00 -4.83 -15.41
CA VAL A 193 -10.87 -3.37 -15.20
C VAL A 193 -12.18 -2.70 -15.58
N LEU A 194 -12.80 -2.03 -14.60
CA LEU A 194 -13.98 -1.21 -14.82
C LEU A 194 -13.60 0.19 -15.32
N PRO A 195 -14.54 0.93 -15.94
CA PRO A 195 -14.32 2.32 -16.28
C PRO A 195 -13.86 3.14 -15.07
N THR A 196 -12.91 4.06 -15.29
CA THR A 196 -12.45 4.99 -14.25
C THR A 196 -13.61 5.78 -13.67
N GLN A 197 -13.74 5.78 -12.35
CA GLN A 197 -14.76 6.55 -11.65
C GLN A 197 -14.17 7.91 -11.28
N THR A 198 -14.78 8.99 -11.76
CA THR A 198 -14.42 10.35 -11.34
C THR A 198 -15.21 10.71 -10.09
N VAL A 199 -14.51 11.00 -9.00
CA VAL A 199 -15.11 11.32 -7.71
C VAL A 199 -14.71 12.72 -7.30
N HIS A 200 -15.70 13.57 -7.03
CA HIS A 200 -15.50 14.88 -6.46
C HIS A 200 -15.41 14.76 -4.94
N ILE A 201 -14.23 15.04 -4.38
CA ILE A 201 -13.98 14.99 -2.94
C ILE A 201 -14.49 16.29 -2.32
N PRO A 202 -15.48 16.24 -1.42
CA PRO A 202 -15.93 17.43 -0.70
C PRO A 202 -14.78 18.07 0.10
N ALA A 203 -14.79 19.40 0.22
CA ALA A 203 -13.70 20.17 0.82
C ALA A 203 -13.44 19.85 2.31
N ASP A 204 -14.44 19.33 3.01
CA ASP A 204 -14.37 18.86 4.40
C ASP A 204 -13.96 17.39 4.53
N GLN A 205 -13.89 16.66 3.42
CA GLN A 205 -13.62 15.21 3.38
C GLN A 205 -12.24 14.88 2.82
N GLY A 206 -11.52 15.85 2.24
CA GLY A 206 -10.17 15.63 1.76
C GLY A 206 -9.45 16.91 1.38
N LEU A 207 -8.14 16.78 1.25
CA LEU A 207 -7.23 17.85 0.85
C LEU A 207 -6.05 17.28 0.05
N THR A 208 -5.29 18.16 -0.60
CA THR A 208 -4.02 17.76 -1.22
C THR A 208 -2.83 18.47 -0.61
N ILE A 209 -1.67 17.82 -0.65
CA ILE A 209 -0.38 18.38 -0.21
C ILE A 209 0.63 18.15 -1.32
N PHE A 210 1.46 19.15 -1.62
CA PHE A 210 2.63 18.94 -2.47
C PHE A 210 3.80 18.46 -1.62
N ASP A 211 4.35 17.31 -1.96
CA ASP A 211 5.52 16.75 -1.32
C ASP A 211 6.80 17.20 -2.06
N PRO A 212 7.65 18.04 -1.44
CA PRO A 212 8.88 18.48 -2.07
C PRO A 212 9.95 17.38 -2.17
N VAL A 213 9.86 16.29 -1.41
CA VAL A 213 10.81 15.18 -1.46
C VAL A 213 10.50 14.31 -2.67
N THR A 214 9.26 13.85 -2.79
CA THR A 214 8.83 13.01 -3.92
C THR A 214 8.50 13.82 -5.16
N GLN A 215 8.41 15.16 -5.09
CA GLN A 215 7.98 16.02 -6.20
C GLN A 215 6.63 15.57 -6.78
N ARG A 216 5.73 15.13 -5.89
CA ARG A 216 4.38 14.65 -6.23
C ARG A 216 3.35 15.30 -5.33
N ARG A 217 2.14 15.42 -5.84
CA ARG A 217 0.98 15.82 -5.05
C ARG A 217 0.34 14.59 -4.45
N VAL A 218 0.15 14.59 -3.13
CA VAL A 218 -0.49 13.52 -2.37
C VAL A 218 -1.90 13.95 -2.00
N GLY A 219 -2.87 13.05 -2.21
CA GLY A 219 -4.24 13.21 -1.72
C GLY A 219 -4.38 12.63 -0.32
N ILE A 220 -5.14 13.31 0.54
CA ILE A 220 -5.56 12.78 1.84
C ILE A 220 -7.07 12.86 1.90
N VAL A 221 -7.73 11.73 2.13
CA VAL A 221 -9.19 11.65 2.25
C VAL A 221 -9.58 11.07 3.60
N SER A 222 -10.75 11.43 4.13
CA SER A 222 -11.29 10.80 5.35
C SER A 222 -11.68 9.36 5.08
N TRP A 223 -11.32 8.47 6.01
CA TRP A 223 -11.68 7.06 5.98
C TRP A 223 -13.18 6.86 6.02
N ASP A 224 -13.88 7.51 6.94
CA ASP A 224 -15.34 7.41 7.07
C ASP A 224 -16.07 7.75 5.78
N TRP A 225 -15.62 8.79 5.08
CA TRP A 225 -16.16 9.15 3.77
C TRP A 225 -15.79 8.13 2.70
N THR A 226 -14.54 7.67 2.67
CA THR A 226 -14.06 6.66 1.71
C THR A 226 -14.87 5.36 1.82
N ARG A 227 -15.21 4.92 3.04
CA ARG A 227 -16.08 3.76 3.27
C ARG A 227 -17.45 3.92 2.65
N ARG A 228 -18.07 5.10 2.81
CA ARG A 228 -19.37 5.40 2.21
C ARG A 228 -19.29 5.42 0.69
N LEU A 229 -18.25 6.03 0.14
CA LEU A 229 -17.98 6.03 -1.30
C LEU A 229 -17.86 4.61 -1.85
N VAL A 230 -17.02 3.76 -1.22
CA VAL A 230 -16.81 2.38 -1.67
C VAL A 230 -18.13 1.60 -1.67
N ARG A 231 -18.94 1.70 -0.62
CA ARG A 231 -20.28 1.05 -0.58
C ARG A 231 -21.17 1.53 -1.72
N GLN A 232 -21.19 2.84 -1.99
CA GLN A 232 -21.98 3.42 -3.08
C GLN A 232 -21.50 2.92 -4.44
N LEU A 233 -20.19 2.85 -4.67
CA LEU A 233 -19.62 2.39 -5.93
C LEU A 233 -19.87 0.89 -6.16
N ILE A 234 -19.77 0.05 -5.13
CA ILE A 234 -20.11 -1.38 -5.24
C ILE A 234 -21.55 -1.56 -5.73
N GLN A 235 -22.49 -0.79 -5.17
CA GLN A 235 -23.90 -0.81 -5.59
C GLN A 235 -24.09 -0.25 -7.00
N ALA A 236 -23.52 0.92 -7.30
CA ALA A 236 -23.68 1.59 -8.58
C ALA A 236 -23.08 0.81 -9.75
N LEU A 237 -21.96 0.12 -9.50
CA LEU A 237 -21.28 -0.74 -10.48
C LEU A 237 -21.84 -2.17 -10.51
N GLN A 238 -22.84 -2.47 -9.68
CA GLN A 238 -23.50 -3.77 -9.60
C GLN A 238 -22.52 -4.94 -9.38
N ILE A 239 -21.49 -4.70 -8.57
CA ILE A 239 -20.49 -5.72 -8.23
C ILE A 239 -21.17 -6.76 -7.33
N ALA A 240 -20.98 -8.04 -7.63
CA ALA A 240 -21.63 -9.13 -6.89
C ALA A 240 -20.86 -9.45 -5.59
N PRO A 241 -21.52 -9.99 -4.55
CA PRO A 241 -20.87 -10.28 -3.27
C PRO A 241 -19.82 -11.40 -3.35
N ASP A 242 -19.85 -12.23 -4.41
CA ASP A 242 -18.86 -13.26 -4.71
C ASP A 242 -17.68 -12.78 -5.57
N GLU A 243 -17.60 -11.48 -5.84
CA GLU A 243 -16.49 -10.81 -6.52
C GLU A 243 -15.69 -9.93 -5.53
N LEU A 244 -14.41 -9.70 -5.82
CA LEU A 244 -13.56 -8.79 -5.06
C LEU A 244 -13.44 -7.44 -5.77
N PRO A 245 -14.15 -6.38 -5.34
CA PRO A 245 -13.87 -5.03 -5.77
C PRO A 245 -12.55 -4.50 -5.18
N ILE A 246 -11.72 -3.92 -6.05
CA ILE A 246 -10.41 -3.34 -5.72
C ILE A 246 -10.39 -1.90 -6.21
N PHE A 247 -10.46 -0.96 -5.28
CA PHE A 247 -10.45 0.47 -5.56
C PHE A 247 -9.02 1.01 -5.56
N LEU A 248 -8.53 1.43 -6.72
CA LEU A 248 -7.20 2.00 -6.87
C LEU A 248 -7.27 3.51 -6.93
N ALA A 249 -6.59 4.20 -6.01
CA ALA A 249 -6.54 5.66 -5.98
C ALA A 249 -5.10 6.15 -6.22
N GLY A 250 -4.89 6.96 -7.26
CA GLY A 250 -3.57 7.54 -7.54
C GLY A 250 -3.06 8.37 -6.36
N ASN A 251 -1.81 8.16 -5.95
CA ASN A 251 -1.08 8.88 -4.89
C ASN A 251 -1.93 9.45 -3.72
N THR A 252 -2.88 8.66 -3.23
CA THR A 252 -3.85 9.08 -2.20
C THR A 252 -3.80 8.13 -1.02
N ILE A 253 -4.09 8.66 0.17
CA ILE A 253 -4.24 7.90 1.42
C ILE A 253 -5.52 8.24 2.15
N THR A 254 -5.87 7.38 3.09
CA THR A 254 -6.99 7.59 4.00
C THR A 254 -6.49 7.96 5.39
N SER A 255 -7.07 9.02 5.96
CA SER A 255 -6.93 9.37 7.37
C SER A 255 -8.05 8.69 8.16
N LEU A 256 -7.72 8.03 9.27
CA LEU A 256 -8.69 7.39 10.16
C LEU A 256 -9.62 8.37 10.87
N THR A 257 -9.21 9.63 10.99
CA THR A 257 -10.01 10.67 11.61
C THR A 257 -10.52 11.61 10.51
N SER A 258 -10.14 12.88 10.53
CA SER A 258 -10.34 13.80 9.41
C SER A 258 -9.07 13.93 8.56
N ALA A 259 -9.22 14.32 7.29
CA ALA A 259 -8.06 14.64 6.45
C ALA A 259 -7.25 15.83 7.01
N ALA A 260 -7.91 16.77 7.69
CA ALA A 260 -7.28 17.94 8.28
C ALA A 260 -6.37 17.60 9.48
N ASP A 261 -6.65 16.52 10.21
CA ASP A 261 -5.85 16.13 11.39
C ASP A 261 -4.40 15.80 11.01
N CYS A 262 -4.16 15.33 9.79
CA CYS A 262 -2.83 15.02 9.28
C CYS A 262 -1.93 16.27 9.16
N LEU A 263 -2.52 17.47 9.14
CA LEU A 263 -1.80 18.75 9.13
C LEU A 263 -1.53 19.29 10.55
N SER A 264 -2.20 18.76 11.56
CA SER A 264 -2.02 19.23 12.94
C SER A 264 -0.68 18.74 13.51
N PRO A 265 -0.05 19.44 14.48
CA PRO A 265 1.17 18.97 15.13
C PRO A 265 1.04 17.60 15.77
N SER A 266 -0.18 17.24 16.18
CA SER A 266 -0.46 15.93 16.74
C SER A 266 -0.40 14.85 15.66
N GLY A 267 -0.76 15.16 14.42
CA GLY A 267 -0.83 14.21 13.31
C GLY A 267 -2.09 13.34 13.32
N CYS A 268 -2.20 12.48 12.31
CA CYS A 268 -3.30 11.54 12.11
C CYS A 268 -2.77 10.10 12.04
N ASN A 269 -3.63 9.13 12.32
CA ASN A 269 -3.39 7.76 11.89
C ASN A 269 -3.86 7.65 10.44
N SER A 270 -3.05 7.04 9.57
CA SER A 270 -3.37 6.94 8.16
C SER A 270 -3.00 5.59 7.56
N TYR A 271 -3.68 5.24 6.47
CA TYR A 271 -3.38 4.03 5.72
C TYR A 271 -3.15 4.32 4.24
N ALA A 272 -2.17 3.62 3.67
CA ALA A 272 -1.94 3.58 2.22
C ALA A 272 -2.81 2.53 1.51
N GLY A 273 -3.39 1.60 2.26
CA GLY A 273 -4.33 0.59 1.78
C GLY A 273 -5.18 0.07 2.95
N LEU A 274 -6.23 -0.65 2.63
CA LEU A 274 -6.99 -1.48 3.56
C LEU A 274 -7.77 -2.54 2.79
N HIS A 275 -8.02 -3.67 3.45
CA HIS A 275 -9.17 -4.52 3.16
C HIS A 275 -10.26 -4.32 4.23
N ASP A 276 -11.53 -4.34 3.81
CA ASP A 276 -12.68 -4.15 4.70
C ASP A 276 -13.89 -4.87 4.09
N GLY A 277 -15.04 -4.82 4.75
CA GLY A 277 -16.26 -5.45 4.27
C GLY A 277 -17.50 -5.05 5.05
N PHE A 278 -18.66 -5.37 4.50
CA PHE A 278 -19.94 -5.02 5.10
C PHE A 278 -21.05 -6.00 4.71
N VAL A 279 -22.02 -6.12 5.60
CA VAL A 279 -23.22 -6.91 5.37
C VAL A 279 -24.31 -6.01 4.80
N VAL A 280 -24.98 -6.51 3.76
CA VAL A 280 -26.28 -6.02 3.30
C VAL A 280 -27.30 -7.12 3.58
N SER A 281 -28.29 -6.82 4.42
CA SER A 281 -29.45 -7.66 4.65
C SER A 281 -30.67 -6.96 4.07
N ASP A 282 -31.24 -7.53 3.02
CA ASP A 282 -32.44 -6.97 2.36
C ASP A 282 -33.72 -7.24 3.17
N SER A 283 -33.66 -8.16 4.15
CA SER A 283 -34.69 -8.45 5.14
C SER A 283 -34.17 -9.45 6.18
N PRO A 284 -34.55 -9.35 7.47
CA PRO A 284 -34.24 -10.37 8.47
C PRO A 284 -34.93 -11.74 8.23
N THR A 285 -35.85 -11.86 7.27
CA THR A 285 -36.73 -13.05 7.14
C THR A 285 -36.78 -13.74 5.77
N ALA A 286 -35.98 -13.37 4.75
CA ALA A 286 -36.24 -13.90 3.40
C ALA A 286 -35.02 -14.20 2.49
N ALA A 287 -33.82 -13.69 2.75
CA ALA A 287 -32.63 -14.04 1.97
C ALA A 287 -31.43 -14.18 2.89
N PRO A 288 -30.46 -15.07 2.57
CA PRO A 288 -29.20 -15.08 3.30
C PRO A 288 -28.55 -13.69 3.23
N PRO A 289 -27.90 -13.24 4.31
CA PRO A 289 -27.18 -11.97 4.30
C PRO A 289 -26.11 -11.99 3.20
N ARG A 290 -25.95 -10.88 2.49
CA ARG A 290 -24.87 -10.68 1.52
C ARG A 290 -23.71 -9.99 2.23
N PHE A 291 -22.51 -10.53 2.14
CA PHE A 291 -21.32 -9.88 2.65
C PHE A 291 -20.43 -9.49 1.49
N TYR A 292 -20.12 -8.21 1.44
CA TYR A 292 -19.23 -7.63 0.45
C TYR A 292 -17.88 -7.41 1.10
N THR A 293 -16.85 -8.12 0.64
CA THR A 293 -15.45 -7.81 0.95
C THR A 293 -14.93 -6.83 -0.09
N TYR A 294 -13.97 -5.98 0.25
CA TYR A 294 -13.34 -5.09 -0.72
C TYR A 294 -11.91 -4.71 -0.30
N VAL A 295 -11.12 -4.29 -1.28
CA VAL A 295 -9.81 -3.67 -1.07
C VAL A 295 -9.85 -2.23 -1.55
N TRP A 296 -9.29 -1.32 -0.78
CA TRP A 296 -8.95 0.03 -1.21
C TRP A 296 -7.43 0.19 -1.11
N SER A 297 -6.78 0.67 -2.16
CA SER A 297 -5.34 0.88 -2.17
C SER A 297 -4.99 2.21 -2.84
N GLY A 298 -4.18 2.99 -2.14
CA GLY A 298 -3.39 4.05 -2.74
C GLY A 298 -2.32 3.47 -3.66
N TRP A 299 -2.17 4.06 -4.84
CA TRP A 299 -1.11 3.78 -5.81
C TRP A 299 -0.03 4.86 -5.65
N ARG A 300 0.81 4.70 -4.63
CA ARG A 300 1.77 5.70 -4.12
C ARG A 300 2.94 5.91 -5.08
N ASP A 301 3.04 7.07 -5.70
CA ASP A 301 4.19 7.46 -6.52
C ASP A 301 5.18 8.29 -5.69
N TYR A 302 6.37 7.75 -5.47
CA TYR A 302 7.46 8.42 -4.76
C TYR A 302 8.35 9.28 -5.67
N GLY A 303 8.06 9.32 -6.98
CA GLY A 303 8.75 10.18 -7.94
C GLY A 303 10.27 10.02 -7.91
N PRO A 304 11.05 11.10 -8.10
CA PRO A 304 12.52 11.05 -8.06
C PRO A 304 13.13 10.69 -6.71
N ALA A 305 12.35 10.59 -5.62
CA ALA A 305 12.89 10.19 -4.33
C ALA A 305 13.31 8.72 -4.30
N LEU A 306 12.82 7.90 -5.23
CA LEU A 306 13.26 6.53 -5.43
C LEU A 306 14.00 6.38 -6.77
N PRO A 307 14.98 5.46 -6.86
CA PRO A 307 15.61 5.13 -8.13
C PRO A 307 14.57 4.64 -9.15
N SER A 308 14.74 5.01 -10.42
CA SER A 308 13.77 4.68 -11.49
C SER A 308 13.60 3.18 -11.77
N TRP A 309 14.54 2.35 -11.32
CA TRP A 309 14.47 0.89 -11.42
C TRP A 309 13.61 0.26 -10.32
N LEU A 310 13.22 1.00 -9.28
CA LEU A 310 12.51 0.50 -8.12
C LEU A 310 11.05 0.97 -8.11
N ASP A 311 10.10 0.04 -8.00
CA ASP A 311 8.66 0.33 -8.04
C ASP A 311 7.96 -0.06 -6.75
N PHE A 312 7.61 0.94 -5.93
CA PHE A 312 6.90 0.77 -4.66
C PHE A 312 5.37 0.86 -4.77
N ARG A 313 4.84 1.19 -5.95
CA ARG A 313 3.42 1.57 -6.10
C ARG A 313 2.46 0.44 -5.73
N GLY A 314 2.87 -0.80 -6.00
CA GLY A 314 2.09 -2.02 -5.72
C GLY A 314 2.17 -2.53 -4.28
N ARG A 315 3.01 -1.95 -3.42
CA ARG A 315 3.25 -2.46 -2.06
C ARG A 315 1.95 -2.52 -1.25
N ALA A 316 1.22 -1.41 -1.16
CA ALA A 316 -0.04 -1.35 -0.41
C ALA A 316 -1.05 -2.36 -0.98
N LEU A 317 -1.23 -2.41 -2.30
CA LEU A 317 -2.14 -3.35 -2.93
C LEU A 317 -1.80 -4.82 -2.60
N SER A 318 -0.52 -5.17 -2.67
CA SER A 318 -0.06 -6.53 -2.32
C SER A 318 -0.24 -6.86 -0.84
N HIS A 319 -0.13 -5.86 0.05
CA HIS A 319 -0.42 -5.96 1.48
C HIS A 319 -1.88 -6.31 1.70
N GLU A 320 -2.78 -5.49 1.17
CA GLU A 320 -4.20 -5.66 1.44
C GLU A 320 -4.79 -6.92 0.83
N ILE A 321 -4.27 -7.37 -0.31
CA ILE A 321 -4.76 -8.61 -0.93
C ILE A 321 -4.24 -9.85 -0.21
N ALA A 322 -3.01 -9.81 0.34
CA ALA A 322 -2.50 -10.89 1.18
C ALA A 322 -3.35 -11.04 2.44
N GLU A 323 -3.58 -9.95 3.15
CA GLU A 323 -4.39 -9.95 4.37
C GLU A 323 -5.86 -10.28 4.09
N TRP A 324 -6.45 -9.73 3.02
CA TRP A 324 -7.80 -10.11 2.59
C TRP A 324 -7.92 -11.61 2.32
N ALA A 325 -6.89 -12.23 1.73
CA ALA A 325 -6.91 -13.67 1.48
C ALA A 325 -6.87 -14.47 2.79
N ALA A 326 -6.23 -13.93 3.84
CA ALA A 326 -6.03 -14.58 5.13
C ALA A 326 -7.13 -14.28 6.18
N ASP A 327 -7.78 -13.11 6.12
CA ASP A 327 -8.93 -12.71 6.95
C ASP A 327 -9.94 -11.85 6.16
N PRO A 328 -10.64 -12.42 5.18
CA PRO A 328 -11.54 -11.66 4.29
C PRO A 328 -12.68 -10.94 5.02
N PHE A 329 -13.01 -11.36 6.25
CA PHE A 329 -14.14 -10.86 7.01
C PHE A 329 -13.73 -9.97 8.18
N LEU A 330 -12.43 -9.75 8.42
CA LEU A 330 -11.90 -9.07 9.60
C LEU A 330 -12.44 -9.68 10.91
N SER A 331 -12.52 -11.01 10.96
CA SER A 331 -13.16 -11.76 12.05
C SER A 331 -12.26 -12.86 12.62
N ASN A 332 -11.07 -13.06 12.05
CA ASN A 332 -10.12 -14.05 12.50
C ASN A 332 -9.36 -13.53 13.71
N VAL A 333 -9.93 -13.75 14.89
CA VAL A 333 -9.25 -13.49 16.15
C VAL A 333 -8.17 -14.54 16.39
N VAL A 334 -6.97 -14.09 16.71
CA VAL A 334 -5.77 -14.87 17.01
C VAL A 334 -5.23 -14.50 18.41
N PRO A 335 -4.30 -15.29 18.99
CA PRO A 335 -3.61 -14.85 20.20
C PRO A 335 -3.02 -13.46 20.00
N PRO A 336 -3.24 -12.51 20.93
CA PRO A 336 -2.72 -11.15 20.76
C PRO A 336 -1.21 -11.14 20.55
N TRP A 337 -0.78 -10.29 19.62
CA TRP A 337 0.60 -10.14 19.19
C TRP A 337 1.01 -8.66 19.12
N PRO A 338 2.31 -8.34 19.25
CA PRO A 338 2.79 -6.95 19.24
C PRO A 338 2.83 -6.39 17.81
N LEU A 339 2.13 -5.28 17.56
CA LEU A 339 2.02 -4.65 16.22
C LEU A 339 3.36 -4.28 15.60
N SER A 340 4.31 -3.84 16.41
CA SER A 340 5.66 -3.58 15.95
C SER A 340 6.65 -3.81 17.08
N ARG A 341 7.91 -4.05 16.73
CA ARG A 341 9.02 -4.13 17.69
C ARG A 341 9.21 -2.86 18.54
N ARG A 342 8.52 -1.77 18.20
CA ARG A 342 8.65 -0.46 18.86
C ARG A 342 7.47 -0.09 19.76
N THR A 343 6.36 -0.82 19.71
CA THR A 343 5.16 -0.50 20.48
C THR A 343 4.80 -1.66 21.42
N VAL A 344 4.34 -1.34 22.63
CA VAL A 344 3.76 -2.31 23.59
C VAL A 344 2.31 -2.68 23.24
N GLN A 345 1.86 -2.31 22.04
CA GLN A 345 0.46 -2.38 21.67
C GLN A 345 0.14 -3.76 21.09
N CYS A 346 -0.85 -4.40 21.69
CA CYS A 346 -1.30 -5.73 21.33
C CYS A 346 -2.46 -5.68 20.35
N TYR A 347 -2.43 -6.58 19.38
CA TYR A 347 -3.43 -6.65 18.34
C TYR A 347 -3.94 -8.09 18.17
N PRO A 348 -5.27 -8.30 18.09
CA PRO A 348 -5.85 -9.64 18.15
C PRO A 348 -6.31 -10.19 16.79
N LEU A 349 -6.10 -9.47 15.69
CA LEU A 349 -6.57 -9.88 14.36
C LEU A 349 -5.46 -10.59 13.56
N LEU A 350 -5.87 -11.52 12.70
CA LEU A 350 -4.98 -12.17 11.74
C LEU A 350 -4.73 -11.21 10.57
N GLU A 351 -3.69 -10.41 10.71
CA GLU A 351 -3.26 -9.44 9.69
C GLU A 351 -1.82 -9.79 9.36
N ASP A 352 -1.66 -10.68 8.38
CA ASP A 352 -0.41 -11.39 8.17
C ASP A 352 0.71 -10.52 7.60
N ALA A 353 0.40 -9.39 6.99
CA ALA A 353 1.41 -8.47 6.47
C ALA A 353 1.83 -7.40 7.49
N ASP A 354 0.94 -6.98 8.39
CA ASP A 354 1.21 -5.98 9.43
C ASP A 354 2.45 -6.27 10.32
N PRO A 355 2.66 -7.48 10.90
CA PRO A 355 3.81 -7.75 11.77
C PRO A 355 5.18 -7.50 11.11
N VAL A 356 5.22 -7.56 9.78
CA VAL A 356 6.42 -7.48 8.95
C VAL A 356 6.31 -6.38 7.90
N GLU A 357 5.46 -5.37 8.12
CA GLU A 357 5.22 -4.27 7.16
C GLU A 357 6.52 -3.56 6.69
N ASN A 358 7.56 -3.56 7.54
CA ASN A 358 8.84 -2.92 7.26
C ASN A 358 9.88 -3.86 6.61
N LEU A 359 9.53 -5.12 6.34
CA LEU A 359 10.40 -6.15 5.75
C LEU A 359 9.96 -6.47 4.31
N ASN A 360 9.93 -5.45 3.45
CA ASN A 360 9.44 -5.60 2.06
C ASN A 360 10.26 -6.60 1.24
N ILE A 361 9.67 -7.11 0.16
CA ILE A 361 10.33 -8.02 -0.76
C ILE A 361 10.46 -7.37 -2.14
N GLY A 362 11.65 -7.47 -2.73
CA GLY A 362 11.91 -7.03 -4.09
C GLY A 362 11.81 -8.20 -5.07
N LEU A 363 10.99 -8.04 -6.11
CA LEU A 363 10.87 -8.99 -7.22
C LEU A 363 11.44 -8.37 -8.50
N THR A 364 12.56 -8.91 -8.97
CA THR A 364 13.23 -8.43 -10.18
C THR A 364 12.57 -9.00 -11.43
N GLY A 365 12.02 -8.12 -12.26
CA GLY A 365 11.47 -8.45 -13.56
C GLY A 365 12.55 -8.70 -14.62
N PRO A 366 12.19 -9.28 -15.78
CA PRO A 366 13.13 -9.52 -16.88
C PRO A 366 13.78 -8.26 -17.46
N ASP A 367 13.13 -7.10 -17.28
CA ASP A 367 13.62 -5.78 -17.68
C ASP A 367 14.58 -5.14 -16.66
N GLY A 368 14.89 -5.85 -15.57
CA GLY A 368 15.74 -5.37 -14.48
C GLY A 368 15.05 -4.42 -13.51
N ARG A 369 13.75 -4.13 -13.69
CA ARG A 369 12.98 -3.37 -12.70
C ARG A 369 12.68 -4.24 -11.49
N VAL A 370 12.70 -3.66 -10.31
CA VAL A 370 12.35 -4.32 -9.04
C VAL A 370 10.98 -3.84 -8.62
N THR A 371 10.00 -4.74 -8.63
CA THR A 371 8.67 -4.46 -8.05
C THR A 371 8.69 -4.82 -6.58
N VAL A 372 8.25 -3.90 -5.73
CA VAL A 372 8.17 -4.12 -4.29
C VAL A 372 6.79 -4.65 -3.92
N VAL A 373 6.79 -5.75 -3.18
CA VAL A 373 5.59 -6.38 -2.62
C VAL A 373 5.75 -6.54 -1.11
N THR A 374 4.63 -6.69 -0.42
CA THR A 374 4.62 -6.91 1.03
C THR A 374 5.28 -8.24 1.38
N ASN A 375 5.85 -8.37 2.57
CA ASN A 375 6.08 -9.67 3.20
C ASN A 375 4.87 -10.02 4.07
N ALA A 376 4.75 -11.29 4.45
CA ALA A 376 3.69 -11.75 5.35
C ALA A 376 4.21 -12.85 6.27
N VAL A 377 3.76 -12.85 7.52
CA VAL A 377 3.97 -13.95 8.45
C VAL A 377 3.03 -15.11 8.15
N THR A 378 3.37 -16.31 8.58
CA THR A 378 2.56 -17.51 8.34
C THR A 378 1.54 -17.73 9.46
N LEU A 379 0.53 -18.57 9.22
CA LEU A 379 -0.44 -18.98 10.24
C LEU A 379 0.27 -19.61 11.45
N SER A 380 1.37 -20.33 11.24
CA SER A 380 2.20 -20.89 12.31
C SER A 380 2.81 -19.84 13.24
N TRP A 381 3.04 -18.61 12.75
CA TRP A 381 3.50 -17.49 13.58
C TRP A 381 2.44 -17.10 14.60
N PHE A 382 1.19 -16.91 14.16
CA PHE A 382 0.04 -16.62 15.04
C PHE A 382 -0.32 -17.78 15.95
N ALA A 383 -0.23 -19.01 15.44
CA ALA A 383 -0.52 -20.23 16.19
C ALA A 383 0.57 -20.60 17.21
N ARG A 384 1.63 -19.79 17.33
CA ARG A 384 2.77 -20.01 18.23
C ARG A 384 3.39 -21.40 18.12
N GLN A 385 3.38 -21.98 16.92
CA GLN A 385 3.89 -23.33 16.68
C GLN A 385 5.41 -23.31 16.57
N SER A 386 6.09 -24.20 17.28
CA SER A 386 7.54 -24.43 17.14
C SER A 386 7.80 -25.94 17.13
N PRO A 387 8.31 -26.52 16.02
CA PRO A 387 8.64 -25.86 14.75
C PRO A 387 7.38 -25.39 13.98
N SER A 388 7.57 -24.40 13.09
CA SER A 388 6.53 -23.95 12.14
C SER A 388 6.03 -25.11 11.28
N GLN A 389 4.73 -25.12 11.03
CA GLN A 389 4.04 -26.08 10.16
C GLN A 389 3.89 -25.55 8.72
N ALA A 390 4.24 -24.29 8.46
CA ALA A 390 4.26 -23.71 7.12
C ALA A 390 5.29 -24.39 6.21
N LEU A 391 5.19 -24.19 4.89
CA LEU A 391 6.21 -24.71 3.97
C LEU A 391 7.60 -24.26 4.38
N PHE A 392 8.55 -25.20 4.29
CA PHE A 392 9.95 -25.00 4.64
C PHE A 392 10.20 -24.60 6.12
N GLY A 393 9.21 -24.74 7.00
CA GLY A 393 9.33 -24.34 8.41
C GLY A 393 9.40 -22.83 8.61
N LEU A 394 8.85 -22.05 7.68
CA LEU A 394 8.92 -20.59 7.68
C LEU A 394 7.93 -19.92 8.64
N TYR A 395 8.33 -18.79 9.24
CA TYR A 395 7.41 -17.88 9.93
C TYR A 395 7.06 -16.64 9.12
N ASP A 396 7.84 -16.33 8.09
CA ASP A 396 7.56 -15.32 7.06
C ASP A 396 8.08 -15.80 5.69
N LEU A 397 7.75 -15.10 4.61
CA LEU A 397 8.10 -15.54 3.26
C LEU A 397 9.61 -15.57 2.97
N THR A 398 10.41 -14.83 3.75
CA THR A 398 11.86 -14.69 3.51
C THR A 398 12.74 -15.43 4.53
N GLY A 399 12.15 -15.94 5.62
CA GLY A 399 12.88 -16.53 6.74
C GLY A 399 13.60 -15.52 7.64
N GLN A 400 13.31 -14.22 7.50
CA GLN A 400 13.83 -13.19 8.41
C GLN A 400 13.19 -13.26 9.80
N VAL A 401 11.97 -13.79 9.89
CA VAL A 401 11.29 -14.11 11.14
C VAL A 401 11.62 -15.57 11.47
N THR A 402 12.35 -15.76 12.57
CA THR A 402 12.88 -17.09 12.96
C THR A 402 12.17 -17.71 14.15
N GLN A 403 11.18 -17.01 14.72
CA GLN A 403 10.43 -17.41 15.90
C GLN A 403 8.95 -17.09 15.72
N PRO A 404 8.04 -17.84 16.37
CA PRO A 404 6.63 -17.49 16.38
C PRO A 404 6.35 -16.16 17.09
N ALA A 405 5.11 -15.69 17.02
CA ALA A 405 4.67 -14.52 17.77
C ALA A 405 4.98 -14.67 19.26
N ALA A 406 5.65 -13.67 19.84
CA ALA A 406 5.78 -13.59 21.28
C ALA A 406 4.41 -13.38 21.92
N ALA A 407 4.25 -13.85 23.16
CA ALA A 407 3.09 -13.48 23.94
C ALA A 407 3.07 -11.96 24.15
N CYS A 408 1.90 -11.38 24.02
CA CYS A 408 1.66 -10.01 24.41
C CYS A 408 1.95 -9.83 25.91
N PRO A 409 2.76 -8.81 26.30
CA PRO A 409 3.21 -8.61 27.68
C PRO A 409 2.10 -8.18 28.65
#